data_AF-A0A0M0TEJ8-F1
#
_entry.id   AF-A0A0M0TEJ8-F1
#
_cell.length_a   1.000
_cell.length_b   1.000
_cell.length_c   1.000
_cell.angle_alpha   90.00
_cell.angle_beta   90.00
_cell.angle_gamma   90.00
#
_symmetry.space_group_name_H-M   'P 1'
#
loop_
_entity.id
_entity.type
_entity.pdbx_description
1 polymer ?
#
loop_
_entity_poly.entity_id
_entity_poly.type
_entity_poly.pdbx_seq_one_letter_code
_entity_poly.pdbx_strand_id
1 'polypeptide(L)'
;MAKKFALKDFRASLQDYIVSLRQTIEAECLGFDADANAADERRRQVDDAAEGYSFFVQTYFPHYVRHPSRSQLHNYLFTRLPQIVASPAAESDAIAAPRGEAKS
;
A
#
# COMPACT_ATOMS: atom_id res chain seq x y z
N MET A 1 -10.98 -35.84 31.13
CA MET A 1 -12.37 -35.33 31.03
C MET A 1 -12.38 -34.19 30.04
N ALA A 2 -13.22 -34.25 29.00
CA ALA A 2 -13.35 -33.14 28.06
C ALA A 2 -13.96 -31.93 28.80
N LYS A 3 -13.29 -30.78 28.74
CA LYS A 3 -13.77 -29.53 29.34
C LYS A 3 -15.11 -29.20 28.70
N LYS A 4 -16.22 -29.26 29.45
CA LYS A 4 -17.55 -28.85 28.96
C LYS A 4 -17.46 -27.37 28.62
N PHE A 5 -17.34 -27.06 27.34
CA PHE A 5 -17.30 -25.70 26.85
C PHE A 5 -18.74 -25.20 26.81
N ALA A 6 -19.10 -24.29 27.72
CA ALA A 6 -20.46 -23.77 27.73
C ALA A 6 -20.67 -22.89 26.50
N LEU A 7 -21.89 -22.91 25.94
CA LEU A 7 -22.25 -22.04 24.81
C LEU A 7 -21.96 -20.55 25.10
N LYS A 8 -22.07 -20.15 26.37
CA LYS A 8 -21.68 -18.82 26.85
C LYS A 8 -20.19 -18.54 26.65
N ASP A 9 -19.33 -19.49 27.04
CA ASP A 9 -17.88 -19.36 26.90
C ASP A 9 -17.48 -19.31 25.42
N PHE A 10 -18.19 -20.05 24.56
CA PHE A 10 -17.99 -19.98 23.12
C PHE A 10 -18.37 -18.63 22.53
N ARG A 11 -19.52 -18.07 22.91
CA ARG A 11 -19.92 -16.72 22.48
C ARG A 11 -18.95 -15.65 22.96
N ALA A 12 -18.44 -15.77 24.19
CA ALA A 12 -17.41 -14.88 24.70
C ALA A 12 -16.13 -14.98 23.86
N SER A 13 -15.66 -16.19 23.55
CA SER A 13 -14.47 -16.37 22.70
C SER A 13 -14.64 -15.81 21.27
N LEU A 14 -15.85 -15.88 20.71
CA LEU A 14 -16.14 -15.27 19.40
C LEU A 14 -16.12 -13.75 19.48
N GLN A 15 -16.62 -13.17 20.58
CA GLN A 15 -16.59 -11.73 20.80
C GLN A 15 -15.14 -11.22 20.93
N ASP A 16 -14.31 -11.93 21.71
CA ASP A 16 -12.90 -11.62 21.87
C ASP A 16 -12.16 -11.71 20.51
N TYR A 17 -12.51 -12.71 19.70
CA TYR A 17 -11.96 -12.85 18.34
C TYR A 17 -12.40 -11.73 17.39
N ILE A 18 -13.65 -11.28 17.46
CA ILE A 18 -14.13 -10.11 16.69
C ILE A 18 -13.36 -8.85 17.10
N VAL A 19 -13.12 -8.66 18.39
CA VAL A 19 -12.34 -7.51 18.89
C VAL A 19 -10.90 -7.58 18.39
N SER A 20 -10.26 -8.75 18.44
CA SER A 20 -8.89 -8.89 17.93
C SER A 20 -8.81 -8.62 16.44
N LEU A 21 -9.77 -9.13 15.65
CA LEU A 21 -9.84 -8.87 14.21
C LEU A 21 -10.03 -7.38 13.89
N ARG A 22 -10.87 -6.66 14.65
CA ARG A 22 -11.03 -5.21 14.50
C ARG A 22 -9.73 -4.46 14.80
N GLN A 23 -9.06 -4.82 15.89
CA GLN A 23 -7.76 -4.23 16.22
C GLN A 23 -6.71 -4.49 15.13
N THR A 24 -6.68 -5.70 14.56
CA THR A 24 -5.83 -6.01 13.41
C THR A 24 -6.21 -5.17 12.20
N ILE A 25 -7.50 -5.07 11.86
CA ILE A 25 -7.96 -4.23 10.74
C ILE A 25 -7.59 -2.76 10.97
N GLU A 26 -7.78 -2.22 12.16
CA GLU A 26 -7.43 -0.82 12.47
C GLU A 26 -5.91 -0.59 12.47
N ALA A 27 -5.12 -1.58 12.87
CA ALA A 27 -3.66 -1.50 12.86
C ALA A 27 -3.06 -1.70 11.45
N GLU A 28 -3.67 -2.54 10.61
CA GLU A 28 -3.16 -2.92 9.28
C GLU A 28 -3.79 -2.10 8.15
N CYS A 29 -5.05 -1.69 8.26
CA CYS A 29 -5.61 -0.63 7.43
C CYS A 29 -5.15 0.70 8.01
N LEU A 30 -4.04 1.21 7.48
CA LEU A 30 -3.65 2.62 7.62
C LEU A 30 -4.80 3.47 7.07
N GLY A 31 -5.78 3.77 7.91
CA GLY A 31 -6.89 4.64 7.58
C GLY A 31 -6.33 6.02 7.30
N PHE A 32 -6.51 6.50 6.07
CA PHE A 32 -6.16 7.87 5.76
C PHE A 32 -6.94 8.81 6.67
N ASP A 33 -6.30 9.90 7.09
CA ASP A 33 -6.99 10.98 7.78
C ASP A 33 -8.21 11.43 6.96
N ALA A 34 -9.37 11.41 7.62
CA ALA A 34 -10.67 11.74 7.06
C ALA A 34 -10.91 13.25 6.98
N ASP A 35 -10.02 14.08 7.55
CA ASP A 35 -10.06 15.53 7.35
C ASP A 35 -9.92 15.88 5.86
N ALA A 36 -10.79 16.78 5.39
CA ALA A 36 -10.80 17.27 4.02
C ALA A 36 -9.47 17.92 3.64
N ASN A 37 -8.85 18.68 4.56
CA ASN A 37 -7.56 19.33 4.30
C ASN A 37 -6.45 18.27 4.12
N ALA A 38 -6.47 17.21 4.92
CA ALA A 38 -5.51 16.12 4.79
C ALA A 38 -5.68 15.36 3.46
N ALA A 39 -6.91 15.21 2.97
CA ALA A 39 -7.18 14.63 1.66
C ALA A 39 -6.70 15.53 0.51
N ASP A 40 -6.93 16.84 0.60
CA ASP A 40 -6.48 17.80 -0.42
C ASP A 40 -4.95 17.90 -0.47
N GLU A 41 -4.28 17.85 0.68
CA GLU A 41 -2.83 17.82 0.74
C GLU A 41 -2.25 16.56 0.08
N ARG A 42 -2.84 15.38 0.36
CA ARG A 42 -2.44 14.14 -0.32
C ARG A 42 -2.60 14.24 -1.84
N ARG A 43 -3.69 14.85 -2.34
CA ARG A 43 -3.88 15.05 -3.78
C ARG A 43 -2.82 15.97 -4.37
N ARG A 44 -2.51 17.09 -3.70
CA ARG A 44 -1.43 18.00 -4.13
C ARG A 44 -0.09 17.30 -4.25
N GLN A 45 0.24 16.40 -3.31
CA GLN A 45 1.49 15.64 -3.38
C GLN A 45 1.49 14.62 -4.51
N VAL A 46 0.35 13.97 -4.80
CA VAL A 46 0.21 13.06 -5.94
C VAL A 46 0.30 13.80 -7.28
N ASP A 47 -0.17 15.04 -7.36
CA ASP A 47 -0.14 15.86 -8.57
C ASP A 47 1.26 16.46 -8.87
N ASP A 48 2.25 16.26 -7.99
CA ASP A 48 3.61 16.69 -8.25
C ASP A 48 4.22 15.95 -9.46
N ALA A 49 4.76 16.70 -10.42
CA ALA A 49 5.25 16.15 -11.68
C ALA A 49 6.52 15.31 -11.54
N ALA A 50 7.30 15.49 -10.47
CA ALA A 50 8.57 14.80 -10.26
C ALA A 50 8.44 13.60 -9.33
N GLU A 51 7.79 13.77 -8.18
CA GLU A 51 7.70 12.77 -7.12
C GLU A 51 6.30 12.24 -6.89
N GLY A 52 5.27 12.79 -7.54
CA GLY A 52 3.87 12.47 -7.24
C GLY A 52 3.52 11.00 -7.43
N TYR A 53 4.09 10.35 -8.46
CA TYR A 53 3.91 8.92 -8.65
C TYR A 53 4.62 8.07 -7.58
N SER A 54 5.82 8.47 -7.14
CA SER A 54 6.55 7.79 -6.07
C SER A 54 5.77 7.89 -4.75
N PHE A 55 5.24 9.08 -4.46
CA PHE A 55 4.39 9.36 -3.31
C PHE A 55 3.09 8.54 -3.36
N PHE A 56 2.41 8.49 -4.51
CA PHE A 56 1.20 7.70 -4.70
C PHE A 56 1.43 6.22 -4.37
N VAL A 57 2.48 5.62 -4.90
CA VAL A 57 2.79 4.19 -4.66
C VAL A 57 3.11 3.94 -3.19
N GLN A 58 3.93 4.78 -2.55
CA GLN A 58 4.26 4.61 -1.12
C GLN A 58 3.04 4.81 -0.21
N THR A 59 2.13 5.69 -0.60
CA THR A 59 0.96 6.06 0.21
C THR A 59 -0.16 5.02 0.10
N TYR A 60 -0.48 4.57 -1.12
CA TYR A 60 -1.64 3.71 -1.37
C TYR A 60 -1.28 2.23 -1.58
N PHE A 61 -0.02 1.93 -1.88
CA PHE A 61 0.49 0.58 -2.14
C PHE A 61 1.70 0.23 -1.25
N PRO A 62 1.65 0.50 0.08
CA PRO A 62 2.80 0.31 0.96
C PRO A 62 3.28 -1.15 1.02
N HIS A 63 2.41 -2.12 0.73
CA HIS A 63 2.75 -3.55 0.70
C HIS A 63 3.62 -3.96 -0.49
N TYR A 64 3.70 -3.14 -1.54
CA TYR A 64 4.56 -3.35 -2.71
C TYR A 64 5.92 -2.66 -2.57
N VAL A 65 6.03 -1.64 -1.71
CA VAL A 65 7.28 -0.92 -1.41
C VAL A 65 7.55 -1.01 0.10
N ARG A 66 7.75 -2.23 0.60
CA ARG A 66 7.88 -2.50 2.04
C ARG A 66 9.16 -1.96 2.67
N HIS A 67 10.24 -1.87 1.88
CA HIS A 67 11.51 -1.35 2.35
C HIS A 67 11.62 0.15 2.06
N PRO A 68 12.07 0.97 3.02
CA PRO A 68 12.27 2.41 2.80
C PRO A 68 13.36 2.70 1.78
N SER A 69 14.29 1.76 1.56
CA SER A 69 15.29 1.83 0.50
C SER A 69 14.68 1.48 -0.85
N ARG A 70 14.70 2.42 -1.79
CA ARG A 70 14.30 2.19 -3.18
C ARG A 70 15.43 1.49 -3.94
N SER A 71 15.06 0.49 -4.75
CA SER A 71 15.99 -0.15 -5.66
C SER A 71 16.24 0.71 -6.91
N GLN A 72 17.24 0.36 -7.74
CA GLN A 72 17.50 1.14 -8.95
C GLN A 72 16.34 1.07 -9.94
N LEU A 73 15.68 -0.09 -10.05
CA LEU A 73 14.49 -0.26 -10.87
C LEU A 73 13.35 0.65 -10.39
N HIS A 74 13.10 0.76 -9.09
CA HIS A 74 12.07 1.66 -8.55
C HIS A 74 12.31 3.11 -8.96
N ASN A 75 13.54 3.60 -8.77
CA ASN A 75 13.90 4.97 -9.13
C ASN A 75 13.73 5.23 -10.64
N TYR A 76 14.09 4.27 -11.47
CA TYR A 76 13.88 4.36 -12.92
C TYR A 76 12.39 4.38 -13.29
N LEU A 77 11.60 3.45 -12.75
CA LEU A 77 10.18 3.31 -13.07
C LEU A 77 9.35 4.49 -12.56
N PHE A 78 9.70 5.07 -11.41
CA PHE A 78 9.00 6.24 -10.88
C PHE A 78 9.11 7.46 -11.80
N THR A 79 10.19 7.54 -12.57
CA THR A 79 10.36 8.57 -13.60
C THR A 79 9.78 8.15 -14.95
N ARG A 80 10.02 6.92 -15.38
CA ARG A 80 9.70 6.47 -16.75
C ARG A 80 8.21 6.23 -16.98
N LEU A 81 7.49 5.67 -16.01
CA LEU A 81 6.07 5.34 -16.18
C LEU A 81 5.20 6.60 -16.37
N PRO A 82 5.35 7.69 -15.59
CA PRO A 82 4.64 8.94 -15.86
C PRO A 82 4.93 9.52 -17.26
N GLN A 83 6.17 9.42 -17.75
CA GLN A 83 6.53 9.89 -19.08
C GLN A 83 5.81 9.11 -20.19
N ILE A 84 5.70 7.79 -20.05
CA ILE A 84 4.94 6.94 -20.97
C ILE A 84 3.47 7.35 -21.00
N VAL A 85 2.86 7.59 -19.83
CA VAL A 85 1.45 8.02 -19.74
C VAL A 85 1.22 9.40 -20.36
N ALA A 86 2.17 10.32 -20.18
CA ALA A 86 2.10 11.68 -20.74
C ALA A 86 2.42 11.73 -22.24
N SER A 87 2.91 10.64 -22.83
CA SER A 87 3.32 10.60 -24.22
C SER A 87 2.11 10.70 -25.16
N PRO A 88 2.19 11.53 -26.22
CA PRO A 88 1.17 11.54 -27.27
C PRO A 88 1.23 10.30 -28.17
N ALA A 89 2.27 9.47 -28.04
CA ALA A 89 2.48 8.26 -28.81
C ALA A 89 2.30 7.00 -27.95
N ALA A 90 2.01 5.88 -28.59
CA ALA A 90 2.01 4.58 -27.93
C ALA A 90 3.46 4.16 -27.61
N GLU A 91 3.84 4.15 -26.34
CA GLU A 91 5.14 3.67 -25.87
C GLU A 91 5.02 2.27 -25.27
N SER A 92 5.91 1.36 -25.65
CA SER A 92 5.97 -0.02 -25.15
C SER A 92 7.42 -0.37 -24.82
N ASP A 93 7.79 -0.19 -23.56
CA ASP A 93 9.16 -0.41 -23.10
C ASP A 93 9.38 -1.88 -22.70
N ALA A 94 10.47 -2.46 -23.21
CA ALA A 94 11.02 -3.71 -22.70
C ALA A 94 12.19 -3.41 -21.75
N ILE A 95 11.96 -3.54 -20.45
CA ILE A 95 12.91 -3.13 -19.40
C ILE A 95 13.61 -4.36 -18.83
N ALA A 96 14.95 -4.37 -18.85
CA ALA A 96 15.77 -5.36 -18.19
C ALA A 96 16.24 -4.83 -16.83
N ALA A 97 15.71 -5.40 -15.74
CA ALA A 97 16.11 -5.02 -14.39
C ALA A 97 17.40 -5.73 -13.94
N PRO A 98 18.18 -5.13 -13.01
CA PRO A 98 19.31 -5.81 -12.37
C PRO A 98 18.90 -7.14 -11.72
N ARG A 99 19.87 -8.05 -11.56
CA ARG A 99 19.63 -9.35 -10.92
C ARG A 99 19.05 -9.16 -9.53
N GLY A 100 17.91 -9.81 -9.27
CA GLY A 100 17.22 -9.75 -7.97
C GLY A 100 16.13 -8.68 -7.88
N GLU A 101 15.98 -7.80 -8.88
CA GLU A 101 14.95 -6.74 -8.87
C GLU A 101 13.73 -7.06 -9.74
N ALA A 102 13.82 -8.03 -10.66
CA ALA A 102 12.71 -8.42 -11.55
C ALA A 102 11.68 -9.35 -10.89
N LYS A 103 11.94 -9.84 -9.68
CA LYS A 103 11.05 -10.74 -8.93
C LYS A 103 10.93 -10.24 -7.50
N SER A 104 9.76 -9.73 -7.14
CA SER A 104 9.33 -9.36 -5.79
C SER A 104 8.71 -10.55 -5.07
#